data_AF-A0A3S1NDR7-F1
#
_entry.id   AF-A0A3S1NDR7-F1
#
_cell.length_a   1.000
_cell.length_b   1.000
_cell.length_c   1.000
_cell.angle_alpha   90.00
_cell.angle_beta   90.00
_cell.angle_gamma   90.00
#
_symmetry.space_group_name_H-M   'P 1'
#
loop_
_entity.id
_entity.type
_entity.pdbx_description
1 polymer ?
#
loop_
_entity_poly.entity_id
_entity_poly.type
_entity_poly.pdbx_seq_one_letter_code
_entity_poly.pdbx_strand_id
1 'polypeptide(L)' 'MNVTNFNVIPPPSHAATDLNYEAELKVALDPVLDDLLDRTAAAGWDRRKAAYTIMFLAARKLSDTMPSPRS' A
#
# COMPACT_ATOMS: atom_id res chain seq x y z
N MET A 1 19.60 -15.66 7.87
CA MET A 1 18.67 -14.51 8.02
C MET A 1 17.83 -14.52 6.75
N ASN A 2 16.62 -15.07 6.81
CA ASN A 2 15.78 -15.20 5.62
C ASN A 2 15.23 -13.81 5.31
N VAL A 3 15.75 -13.22 4.23
CA VAL A 3 15.20 -11.98 3.67
C VAL A 3 13.86 -12.39 3.07
N THR A 4 12.79 -12.24 3.84
CA THR A 4 11.43 -12.40 3.30
C THR A 4 11.29 -11.36 2.20
N ASN A 5 11.18 -11.82 0.97
CA ASN A 5 11.12 -10.94 -0.19
C ASN A 5 9.70 -10.34 -0.24
N PHE A 6 9.42 -9.30 0.54
CA PHE A 6 8.14 -8.55 0.57
C PHE A 6 7.80 -7.85 -0.76
N ASN A 7 8.56 -8.14 -1.82
CA ASN A 7 8.43 -7.55 -3.14
C ASN A 7 7.31 -8.19 -3.99
N VAL A 8 6.50 -9.09 -3.43
CA VAL A 8 5.43 -9.79 -4.16
C VAL A 8 4.12 -9.63 -3.41
N ILE A 9 3.17 -8.90 -4.02
CA ILE A 9 1.77 -8.88 -3.61
C ILE A 9 1.06 -10.02 -4.35
N PRO A 10 0.43 -10.99 -3.66
CA PRO A 10 -0.28 -12.06 -4.32
C PRO A 10 -1.44 -11.51 -5.18
N PRO A 11 -1.72 -12.10 -6.35
CA PRO A 11 -2.88 -11.71 -7.15
C PRO A 11 -4.18 -12.04 -6.39
N PRO A 12 -5.27 -11.29 -6.63
CA PRO A 12 -6.55 -11.59 -6.02
C PRO A 12 -7.07 -12.95 -6.50
N SER A 13 -7.71 -13.70 -5.60
CA SER A 13 -8.38 -14.97 -5.96
C SER A 13 -9.85 -14.73 -6.32
N HIS A 14 -10.43 -13.64 -5.82
CA HIS A 14 -11.81 -13.23 -6.12
C HIS A 14 -11.88 -12.04 -7.09
N ALA A 15 -13.02 -11.89 -7.78
CA ALA A 15 -13.27 -10.73 -8.62
C ALA A 15 -13.47 -9.46 -7.76
N ALA A 16 -13.19 -8.28 -8.33
CA ALA A 16 -13.32 -7.00 -7.61
C ALA A 16 -14.77 -6.67 -7.15
N THR A 17 -15.78 -7.35 -7.70
CA THR A 17 -17.19 -7.23 -7.29
C THR A 17 -17.55 -8.13 -6.11
N ASP A 18 -16.66 -9.04 -5.72
CA ASP A 18 -16.87 -9.99 -4.62
C ASP A 18 -16.64 -9.31 -3.27
N LEU A 19 -17.46 -9.64 -2.28
CA LEU A 19 -17.33 -9.12 -0.92
C LEU A 19 -16.02 -9.56 -0.25
N ASN A 20 -15.46 -10.70 -0.65
CA ASN A 20 -14.21 -11.22 -0.11
C ASN A 20 -12.97 -10.53 -0.69
N TYR A 21 -13.08 -9.82 -1.81
CA TYR A 21 -11.95 -9.15 -2.46
C TYR A 21 -11.24 -8.16 -1.52
N GLU A 22 -12.00 -7.38 -0.75
CA GLU A 22 -11.42 -6.41 0.17
C GLU A 22 -10.68 -7.08 1.33
N ALA A 23 -11.20 -8.21 1.83
CA ALA A 23 -10.54 -8.98 2.88
C ALA A 23 -9.21 -9.57 2.40
N GLU A 24 -9.19 -10.14 1.19
CA GLU A 24 -7.95 -10.64 0.57
C GLU A 24 -6.94 -9.53 0.35
N LEU A 25 -7.39 -8.37 -0.16
CA LEU A 25 -6.53 -7.23 -0.40
C LEU A 25 -5.87 -6.73 0.88
N LYS A 26 -6.61 -6.70 2.01
CA LYS A 26 -6.05 -6.35 3.31
C LYS A 26 -4.95 -7.34 3.73
N VAL A 27 -5.22 -8.64 3.67
CA VAL A 27 -4.23 -9.69 4.01
C VAL A 27 -3.00 -9.60 3.12
N ALA A 28 -3.17 -9.30 1.83
CA ALA A 28 -2.07 -9.17 0.87
C ALA A 28 -1.19 -7.94 1.13
N LEU A 29 -1.77 -6.82 1.56
CA LEU A 29 -1.06 -5.55 1.77
C LEU A 29 -0.47 -5.37 3.16
N ASP A 30 -1.06 -5.98 4.19
CA ASP A 30 -0.66 -5.85 5.60
C ASP A 30 0.85 -6.07 5.82
N PRO A 31 1.47 -7.20 5.41
CA PRO A 31 2.91 -7.41 5.60
C PRO A 31 3.79 -6.45 4.80
N VAL A 32 3.29 -5.92 3.67
CA VAL A 32 4.03 -4.95 2.84
C VAL A 32 4.06 -3.58 3.51
N LEU A 33 2.93 -3.16 4.10
CA LEU A 33 2.83 -1.91 4.83
C LEU A 33 3.68 -1.95 6.10
N ASP A 34 3.71 -3.08 6.81
CA ASP A 34 4.56 -3.26 7.98
C ASP A 34 6.04 -3.14 7.66
N ASP A 35 6.56 -3.82 6.62
CA ASP A 35 7.96 -3.69 6.18
C ASP A 35 8.30 -2.24 5.79
N LEU A 36 7.42 -1.59 5.02
CA LEU A 36 7.63 -0.21 4.60
C LEU A 36 7.69 0.75 5.79
N LEU A 37 6.80 0.58 6.76
CA LEU A 37 6.78 1.39 7.98
C LEU A 37 7.99 1.11 8.88
N ASP A 38 8.40 -0.16 9.02
CA ASP A 38 9.60 -0.56 9.76
C ASP A 38 10.86 0.07 9.16
N ARG A 39 11.04 -0.01 7.84
CA ARG A 39 12.18 0.59 7.13
C ARG A 39 12.18 2.11 7.22
N THR A 40 11.01 2.73 7.15
CA THR A 40 10.87 4.18 7.30
C THR A 40 11.24 4.61 8.71
N ALA A 41 10.79 3.87 9.73
CA ALA A 41 11.14 4.13 11.13
C ALA A 41 12.62 3.88 11.41
N ALA A 42 13.22 2.83 10.84
CA ALA A 42 14.65 2.52 10.95
C ALA A 42 15.54 3.61 10.34
N ALA A 43 15.04 4.35 9.34
CA ALA A 43 15.70 5.53 8.79
C ALA A 43 15.55 6.80 9.68
N GLY A 44 14.90 6.69 10.84
CA GLY A 44 14.75 7.77 11.83
C GLY A 44 13.46 8.57 11.73
N TRP A 45 12.52 8.20 10.87
CA TRP A 45 11.24 8.90 10.74
C TRP A 45 10.22 8.45 11.79
N ASP A 46 9.29 9.34 12.15
CA ASP A 46 8.14 8.98 12.99
C ASP A 46 7.20 8.03 12.23
N ARG A 47 6.97 6.83 12.77
CA ARG A 47 6.15 5.78 12.13
C ARG A 47 4.71 6.24 11.85
N ARG A 48 4.12 7.03 12.74
CA ARG A 48 2.75 7.53 12.57
C ARG A 48 2.67 8.54 11.41
N LYS A 49 3.61 9.48 11.34
CA LYS A 49 3.73 10.42 10.20
C LYS A 49 4.01 9.70 8.89
N ALA A 50 4.82 8.64 8.91
CA ALA A 50 5.06 7.80 7.74
C ALA A 50 3.75 7.20 7.21
N ALA A 51 2.92 6.62 8.08
CA ALA A 51 1.63 6.04 7.69
C ALA A 51 0.71 7.07 7.00
N TYR A 52 0.54 8.26 7.60
CA TYR A 52 -0.27 9.32 6.98
C TYR A 52 0.30 9.80 5.64
N THR A 53 1.63 9.89 5.55
CA THR A 53 2.32 10.31 4.32
C THR A 53 2.11 9.26 3.22
N ILE A 54 2.20 7.97 3.53
CA ILE A 54 1.94 6.87 2.59
C ILE A 54 0.51 6.94 2.07
N MET A 55 -0.49 7.09 2.95
CA MET A 55 -1.90 7.26 2.53
C MET A 55 -2.08 8.45 1.59
N PHE A 56 -1.50 9.61 1.93
CA PHE A 56 -1.56 10.80 1.10
C PHE A 56 -0.91 10.58 -0.27
N LEU A 57 0.28 9.98 -0.31
CA LEU A 57 0.99 9.69 -1.55
C LEU A 57 0.21 8.72 -2.43
N ALA A 58 -0.37 7.67 -1.86
CA ALA A 58 -1.20 6.70 -2.59
C ALA A 58 -2.42 7.37 -3.21
N ALA A 59 -3.16 8.17 -2.45
CA ALA A 59 -4.32 8.91 -2.96
C ALA A 59 -3.93 9.92 -4.05
N ARG A 60 -2.85 10.69 -3.85
CA ARG A 60 -2.36 11.67 -4.83
C ARG A 60 -2.02 11.03 -6.17
N LYS A 61 -1.45 9.81 -6.17
CA LYS A 61 -1.11 9.10 -7.40
C LYS A 61 -2.32 8.76 -8.25
N LEU A 62 -3.49 8.53 -7.65
CA LEU A 62 -4.73 8.30 -8.39
C LEU A 62 -5.24 9.58 -9.06
N SER A 63 -5.07 10.73 -8.41
CA SER A 63 -5.50 12.04 -8.93
C SER A 63 -4.60 12.56 -10.05
N ASP A 64 -3.28 12.36 -9.94
CA ASP A 64 -2.30 12.77 -10.95
C ASP A 64 -2.44 12.00 -12.27
N THR A 65 -2.98 10.77 -12.20
CA THR A 65 -3.25 9.94 -13.37
C THR A 65 -4.59 10.21 -14.05
N MET A 66 -5.49 10.99 -13.44
CA MET A 66 -6.70 11.43 -14.14
C MET A 66 -6.36 12.66 -15.00
N PRO A 67 -6.50 12.59 -16.34
CA PRO A 67 -6.36 13.79 -17.15
C PRO A 67 -7.42 14.80 -16.70
N SER A 68 -7.00 16.03 -16.37
CA SER A 68 -7.94 17.11 -16.10
C SER A 68 -8.95 17.21 -17.25
N PRO A 69 -10.26 17.26 -16.98
CA PRO A 69 -11.23 17.67 -17.99
C PRO A 69 -10.79 19.07 -18.45
N ARG A 70 -10.48 19.18 -19.75
CA ARG A 70 -9.90 20.38 -20.37
C ARG A 70 -10.64 21.65 -19.94
N SER A 71 -9.88 22.66 -19.51
CA SER A 71 -10.31 24.06 -19.44
C SER A 71 -10.50 24.64 -20.84
#